data_AF-A0A2V7JGH7-F1
#
_entry.id   AF-A0A2V7JGH7-F1
#
_cell.length_a   1.000
_cell.length_b   1.000
_cell.length_c   1.000
_cell.angle_alpha   90.00
_cell.angle_beta   90.00
_cell.angle_gamma   90.00
#
_symmetry.space_group_name_H-M   'P 1'
#
loop_
_entity.id
_entity.type
_entity.pdbx_description
1 polymer ?
#
loop_
_entity_poly.entity_id
_entity_poly.type
_entity_poly.pdbx_seq_one_letter_code
_entity_poly.pdbx_strand_id
1 'polypeptide(L)'
;VERRGVTTLFAQLMLDDIQYERQVATDLKPASYGLTLGAKGRVGGGVASWTAFYTQVANLTYRNEDDFQIPLFHGLGTGRNFADYDQATLKLGVLTPSGVLLQPELTLLRQGEGDPRLPHPLPPAYPTTATLFQGVVERTWRMALGADWHQGRWGVRGNGGVHFVSNAGHLQGASDTRWVGSVRVSYSITWEGRL
;
A
#
# COMPACT_ATOMS: atom_id res chain seq x y z
N VAL A 1 15.22 -29.19 -13.12
CA VAL A 1 16.00 -27.93 -13.25
C VAL A 1 15.01 -26.77 -13.22
N GLU A 2 14.87 -26.10 -12.08
CA GLU A 2 13.99 -24.92 -11.94
C GLU A 2 14.68 -23.71 -12.56
N ARG A 3 14.13 -23.15 -13.65
CA ARG A 3 14.64 -21.90 -14.24
C ARG A 3 14.18 -20.74 -13.38
N ARG A 4 15.07 -20.22 -12.52
CA ARG A 4 14.85 -18.93 -11.84
C ARG A 4 14.95 -17.80 -12.87
N GLY A 5 13.81 -17.20 -13.21
CA GLY A 5 13.76 -16.03 -14.07
C GLY A 5 14.47 -14.83 -13.45
N VAL A 6 15.07 -13.98 -14.28
CA VAL A 6 15.67 -12.69 -13.88
C VAL A 6 14.63 -11.75 -13.27
N THR A 7 13.36 -11.98 -13.62
CA THR A 7 12.18 -11.28 -13.13
C THR A 7 11.18 -12.27 -12.55
N THR A 8 10.56 -11.90 -11.43
CA THR A 8 9.46 -12.61 -10.79
C THR A 8 8.23 -11.71 -10.75
N LEU A 9 7.11 -12.21 -11.24
CA LEU A 9 5.81 -11.55 -11.09
C LEU A 9 5.15 -12.02 -9.79
N PHE A 10 4.38 -11.15 -9.17
CA PHE A 10 3.56 -11.49 -8.01
C PHE A 10 2.22 -10.77 -8.05
N ALA A 11 1.22 -11.40 -7.45
CA ALA A 11 -0.13 -10.87 -7.36
C ALA A 11 -0.76 -11.27 -6.03
N GLN A 12 -1.66 -10.43 -5.53
CA GLN A 12 -2.56 -10.72 -4.41
C GLN A 12 -3.93 -10.14 -4.77
N LEU A 13 -4.99 -10.90 -4.50
CA LEU A 13 -6.37 -10.48 -4.72
C LEU A 13 -7.16 -10.72 -3.43
N MET A 14 -8.09 -9.81 -3.15
CA MET A 14 -9.11 -9.92 -2.13
C MET A 14 -10.44 -9.60 -2.79
N LEU A 15 -11.39 -10.50 -2.62
CA LEU A 15 -12.77 -10.34 -3.04
C LEU A 15 -13.60 -10.39 -1.76
N ASP A 16 -14.39 -9.34 -1.55
CA ASP A 16 -15.19 -9.17 -0.34
C ASP A 16 -16.66 -9.48 -0.67
N ASP A 17 -17.20 -8.84 -1.72
CA ASP A 17 -18.56 -9.10 -2.20
C ASP A 17 -18.69 -8.91 -3.72
N ILE A 18 -19.46 -9.78 -4.37
CA ILE A 18 -19.75 -9.75 -5.81
C ILE A 18 -21.25 -9.91 -6.00
N GLN A 19 -21.92 -8.83 -6.40
CA GLN A 19 -23.32 -8.87 -6.79
C GLN A 19 -23.48 -9.53 -8.17
N TYR A 20 -24.22 -10.64 -8.22
CA TYR A 20 -24.53 -11.35 -9.46
C TYR A 20 -25.82 -10.86 -10.14
N GLU A 21 -26.79 -10.35 -9.38
CA GLU A 21 -28.06 -9.79 -9.90
C GLU A 21 -27.90 -8.30 -10.21
N ARG A 22 -28.29 -7.88 -11.41
CA ARG A 22 -28.13 -6.50 -11.94
C ARG A 22 -29.33 -6.05 -12.79
N GLN A 23 -30.55 -6.34 -12.34
CA GLN A 23 -31.79 -6.08 -13.06
C GLN A 23 -32.43 -4.72 -12.74
N VAL A 24 -32.21 -4.15 -11.55
CA VAL A 24 -32.85 -2.90 -11.09
C VAL A 24 -31.89 -2.00 -10.30
N ALA A 25 -32.12 -0.69 -10.23
CA ALA A 25 -31.15 0.23 -9.61
C ALA A 25 -30.72 -0.16 -8.16
N THR A 26 -31.59 -0.85 -7.41
CA THR A 26 -31.32 -1.34 -6.05
C THR A 26 -30.45 -2.59 -5.98
N ASP A 27 -30.16 -3.28 -7.09
CA ASP A 27 -29.22 -4.40 -7.15
C ASP A 27 -27.87 -4.03 -7.80
N LEU A 28 -27.62 -2.74 -8.08
CA LEU A 28 -26.35 -2.27 -8.64
C LEU A 28 -25.27 -1.99 -7.58
N LYS A 29 -25.13 -2.88 -6.59
CA LYS A 29 -24.11 -2.74 -5.53
C LYS A 29 -22.70 -2.60 -6.13
N PRO A 30 -21.93 -1.56 -5.78
CA PRO A 30 -20.56 -1.41 -6.26
C PRO A 30 -19.68 -2.58 -5.82
N ALA A 31 -18.78 -3.02 -6.69
CA ALA A 31 -17.88 -4.13 -6.39
C ALA A 31 -16.94 -3.78 -5.22
N SER A 32 -16.75 -4.72 -4.29
CA SER A 32 -15.83 -4.60 -3.17
C SER A 32 -14.65 -5.55 -3.36
N TYR A 33 -13.44 -4.99 -3.50
CA TYR A 33 -12.23 -5.75 -3.81
C TYR A 33 -10.96 -5.01 -3.43
N GLY A 34 -9.88 -5.78 -3.28
CA GLY A 34 -8.51 -5.27 -3.22
C GLY A 34 -7.60 -6.09 -4.11
N LEU A 35 -6.65 -5.44 -4.78
CA LEU A 35 -5.65 -6.14 -5.60
C LEU A 35 -4.28 -5.52 -5.44
N THR A 36 -3.25 -6.34 -5.57
CA THR A 36 -1.87 -5.93 -5.76
C THR A 36 -1.27 -6.74 -6.88
N LEU A 37 -0.64 -6.06 -7.83
CA LEU A 37 0.11 -6.67 -8.92
C LEU A 37 1.50 -6.07 -8.95
N GLY A 38 2.52 -6.89 -9.16
CA GLY A 38 3.88 -6.40 -9.18
C GLY A 38 4.88 -7.33 -9.82
N ALA A 39 6.07 -6.78 -9.97
CA ALA A 39 7.23 -7.47 -10.50
C ALA A 39 8.47 -7.07 -9.72
N LYS A 40 9.42 -8.00 -9.61
CA LYS A 40 10.72 -7.76 -9.00
C LYS A 40 11.80 -8.48 -9.78
N GLY A 41 13.00 -7.94 -9.77
CA GLY A 41 14.13 -8.55 -10.47
C GLY A 41 15.47 -8.04 -9.98
N ARG A 42 16.53 -8.57 -10.60
CA ARG A 42 17.92 -8.17 -10.36
C ARG A 42 18.50 -7.52 -11.61
N VAL A 43 19.45 -6.61 -11.41
CA VAL A 43 20.20 -5.93 -12.48
C VAL A 43 21.70 -5.98 -12.15
N GLY A 44 22.56 -5.93 -13.16
CA GLY A 44 24.03 -5.82 -12.98
C GLY A 44 24.65 -6.98 -12.20
N GLY A 45 24.35 -8.23 -12.57
CA GLY A 45 24.92 -9.41 -11.91
C GLY A 45 24.44 -9.67 -10.47
N GLY A 46 23.43 -8.94 -9.99
CA GLY A 46 22.86 -9.10 -8.64
C GLY A 46 23.25 -8.01 -7.65
N VAL A 47 24.05 -7.02 -8.06
CA VAL A 47 24.44 -5.86 -7.23
C VAL A 47 23.28 -4.90 -7.01
N ALA A 48 22.32 -4.87 -7.94
CA ALA A 48 21.09 -4.10 -7.83
C ALA A 48 19.84 -4.99 -7.95
N SER A 49 18.78 -4.54 -7.31
CA SER A 49 17.44 -5.12 -7.43
C SER A 49 16.41 -4.02 -7.65
N TRP A 50 15.29 -4.38 -8.24
CA TRP A 50 14.16 -3.50 -8.40
C TRP A 50 12.88 -4.22 -8.01
N THR A 51 11.89 -3.46 -7.56
CA THR A 51 10.53 -3.94 -7.32
C THR A 51 9.56 -2.84 -7.66
N ALA A 52 8.60 -3.16 -8.53
CA ALA A 52 7.51 -2.27 -8.91
C ALA A 52 6.19 -2.96 -8.60
N PHE A 53 5.24 -2.25 -8.00
CA PHE A 53 3.92 -2.80 -7.74
C PHE A 53 2.85 -1.71 -7.74
N TYR A 54 1.66 -2.14 -8.10
CA TYR A 54 0.43 -1.36 -8.06
C TYR A 54 -0.53 -2.05 -7.10
N THR A 55 -1.14 -1.28 -6.21
CA THR A 55 -2.21 -1.74 -5.31
C THR A 55 -3.44 -0.88 -5.52
N GLN A 56 -4.62 -1.46 -5.51
CA GLN A 56 -5.89 -0.75 -5.57
C GLN A 56 -6.86 -1.40 -4.58
N VAL A 57 -7.62 -0.59 -3.86
CA VAL A 57 -8.64 -1.04 -2.92
C VAL A 57 -9.90 -0.21 -3.15
N ALA A 58 -11.01 -0.88 -3.47
CA ALA A 58 -12.28 -0.23 -3.78
C ALA A 58 -12.85 0.53 -2.56
N ASN A 59 -13.73 1.49 -2.82
CA ASN A 59 -14.33 2.37 -1.82
C ASN A 59 -15.10 1.62 -0.72
N LEU A 60 -15.90 0.62 -1.11
CA LEU A 60 -16.73 -0.13 -0.17
C LEU A 60 -16.01 -1.31 0.50
N THR A 61 -14.70 -1.46 0.25
CA THR A 61 -13.92 -2.52 0.87
C THR A 61 -13.94 -2.40 2.39
N TYR A 62 -14.25 -3.51 3.07
CA TYR A 62 -14.42 -3.60 4.52
C TYR A 62 -15.73 -2.99 5.06
N ARG A 63 -16.67 -2.54 4.21
CA ARG A 63 -18.00 -2.11 4.64
C ARG A 63 -18.99 -3.24 4.41
N ASN A 64 -19.82 -3.53 5.41
CA ASN A 64 -20.81 -4.58 5.35
C ASN A 64 -22.20 -4.03 5.70
N GLU A 65 -23.25 -4.63 5.16
CA GLU A 65 -24.64 -4.25 5.44
C GLU A 65 -25.01 -4.49 6.91
N ASP A 66 -24.37 -5.48 7.53
CA ASP A 66 -24.37 -5.69 8.97
C ASP A 66 -23.10 -5.09 9.60
N ASP A 67 -23.27 -3.97 10.31
CA ASP A 67 -22.18 -3.25 10.98
C ASP A 67 -21.50 -4.10 12.09
N PHE A 68 -22.10 -5.21 12.53
CA PHE A 68 -21.46 -6.15 13.46
C PHE A 68 -20.46 -7.10 12.76
N GLN A 69 -20.42 -7.10 11.43
CA GLN A 69 -19.58 -7.98 10.62
C GLN A 69 -18.46 -7.23 9.87
N ILE A 70 -18.12 -6.03 10.33
CA ILE A 70 -17.09 -5.21 9.69
C ILE A 70 -15.70 -5.79 10.01
N PRO A 71 -14.89 -6.17 9.00
CA PRO A 71 -13.56 -6.76 9.18
C PRO A 71 -12.48 -5.68 9.48
N LEU A 72 -12.76 -4.80 10.44
CA LEU A 72 -11.83 -3.81 10.96
C LEU A 72 -11.24 -4.24 12.31
N PHE A 73 -9.93 -4.16 12.45
CA PHE A 73 -9.23 -4.34 13.72
C PHE A 73 -8.68 -2.99 14.18
N HIS A 74 -9.16 -2.47 15.31
CA HIS A 74 -8.87 -1.09 15.77
C HIS A 74 -9.10 0.00 14.71
N GLY A 75 -10.13 -0.17 13.86
CA GLY A 75 -10.47 0.78 12.80
C GLY A 75 -9.58 0.69 11.55
N LEU A 76 -8.72 -0.33 11.45
CA LEU A 76 -7.89 -0.61 10.28
C LEU A 76 -8.39 -1.87 9.56
N GLY A 77 -8.38 -1.86 8.23
CA GLY A 77 -8.73 -3.04 7.45
C GLY A 77 -7.78 -4.20 7.73
N THR A 78 -8.35 -5.39 7.91
CA THR A 78 -7.60 -6.61 8.27
C THR A 78 -6.68 -7.13 7.17
N GLY A 79 -6.88 -6.73 5.90
CA GLY A 79 -5.98 -7.03 4.78
C GLY A 79 -5.09 -5.85 4.35
N ARG A 80 -5.69 -4.67 4.24
CA ARG A 80 -5.05 -3.38 3.91
C ARG A 80 -5.57 -2.35 4.89
N ASN A 81 -4.68 -1.46 5.33
CA ASN A 81 -5.00 -0.54 6.43
C ASN A 81 -6.14 0.45 6.10
N PHE A 82 -6.41 0.73 4.82
CA PHE A 82 -7.39 1.71 4.35
C PHE A 82 -8.16 1.18 3.11
N ALA A 83 -9.25 1.86 2.75
CA ALA A 83 -10.02 1.62 1.53
C ALA A 83 -9.97 2.86 0.61
N ASP A 84 -10.64 2.78 -0.54
CA ASP A 84 -10.79 3.89 -1.50
C ASP A 84 -9.49 4.54 -2.01
N TYR A 85 -8.52 3.71 -2.34
CA TYR A 85 -7.21 4.20 -2.76
C TYR A 85 -6.57 3.34 -3.83
N ASP A 86 -5.59 3.93 -4.52
CA ASP A 86 -4.58 3.17 -5.22
C ASP A 86 -3.18 3.71 -5.00
N GLN A 87 -2.20 2.83 -5.17
CA GLN A 87 -0.81 3.13 -4.93
C GLN A 87 0.07 2.44 -5.96
N ALA A 88 0.89 3.21 -6.67
CA ALA A 88 1.98 2.71 -7.49
C ALA A 88 3.31 3.00 -6.81
N THR A 89 4.14 1.98 -6.63
CA THR A 89 5.45 2.11 -5.97
C THR A 89 6.54 1.48 -6.82
N LEU A 90 7.64 2.19 -7.00
CA LEU A 90 8.90 1.69 -7.54
C LEU A 90 9.97 1.80 -6.46
N LYS A 91 10.67 0.70 -6.19
CA LYS A 91 11.83 0.64 -5.30
C LYS A 91 13.02 0.08 -6.04
N LEU A 92 14.18 0.66 -5.77
CA LEU A 92 15.46 0.08 -6.12
C LEU A 92 16.16 -0.38 -4.84
N GLY A 93 17.05 -1.36 -4.95
CA GLY A 93 17.94 -1.78 -3.88
C GLY A 93 19.34 -1.91 -4.44
N VAL A 94 20.28 -1.10 -3.96
CA VAL A 94 21.67 -1.08 -4.44
C VAL A 94 22.59 -1.34 -3.25
N LEU A 95 23.35 -2.43 -3.32
CA LEU A 95 24.36 -2.71 -2.30
C LEU A 95 25.65 -1.96 -2.66
N THR A 96 26.08 -1.06 -1.79
CA THR A 96 27.33 -0.31 -1.97
C THR A 96 28.53 -1.18 -1.62
N PRO A 97 29.74 -0.84 -2.11
CA PRO A 97 30.98 -1.51 -1.69
C PRO A 97 31.26 -1.44 -0.19
N SER A 98 30.70 -0.43 0.51
CA SER A 98 30.79 -0.28 1.97
C SER A 98 29.82 -1.18 2.75
N GLY A 99 29.01 -2.01 2.07
CA GLY A 99 28.03 -2.90 2.70
C GLY A 99 26.73 -2.24 3.12
N VAL A 100 26.44 -1.02 2.64
CA VAL A 100 25.17 -0.33 2.87
C VAL A 100 24.19 -0.67 1.75
N LEU A 101 22.98 -1.09 2.09
CA LEU A 101 21.89 -1.24 1.13
C LEU A 101 21.11 0.07 1.02
N LEU A 102 21.28 0.77 -0.09
CA LEU A 102 20.50 1.96 -0.42
C LEU A 102 19.21 1.58 -1.14
N GLN A 103 18.10 2.21 -0.74
CA GLN A 103 16.77 1.88 -1.23
C GLN A 103 15.99 3.14 -1.66
N PRO A 104 16.31 3.75 -2.81
CA PRO A 104 15.49 4.82 -3.34
C PRO A 104 14.10 4.29 -3.71
N GLU A 105 13.07 5.10 -3.41
CA GLU A 105 11.68 4.78 -3.61
C GLU A 105 10.94 5.99 -4.20
N LEU A 106 10.08 5.71 -5.19
CA LEU A 106 9.07 6.63 -5.69
C LEU A 106 7.70 5.98 -5.52
N THR A 107 6.78 6.67 -4.87
CA THR A 107 5.40 6.21 -4.66
C THR A 107 4.42 7.30 -5.08
N LEU A 108 3.41 6.93 -5.88
CA LEU A 108 2.20 7.72 -6.08
C LEU A 108 1.07 7.02 -5.31
N LEU A 109 0.45 7.74 -4.39
CA LEU A 109 -0.78 7.34 -3.72
C LEU A 109 -1.90 8.27 -4.19
N ARG A 110 -3.04 7.71 -4.58
CA ARG A 110 -4.28 8.45 -4.79
C ARG A 110 -5.31 7.91 -3.82
N GLN A 111 -6.02 8.78 -3.13
CA GLN A 111 -6.99 8.40 -2.13
C GLN A 111 -8.25 9.25 -2.31
N GLY A 112 -9.40 8.62 -2.36
CA GLY A 112 -10.69 9.30 -2.31
C GLY A 112 -11.18 9.49 -0.87
N GLU A 113 -12.35 10.10 -0.73
CA GLU A 113 -13.00 10.42 0.54
C GLU A 113 -13.65 9.20 1.22
N GLY A 114 -13.56 8.01 0.62
CA GLY A 114 -14.11 6.80 1.18
C GLY A 114 -13.52 6.47 2.55
N ASP A 115 -14.40 6.11 3.49
CA ASP A 115 -14.02 5.74 4.85
C ASP A 115 -14.69 4.39 5.21
N PRO A 116 -13.90 3.33 5.48
CA PRO A 116 -14.44 2.01 5.80
C PRO A 116 -15.17 1.97 7.15
N ARG A 117 -15.08 3.02 7.96
CA ARG A 117 -15.77 3.14 9.26
C ARG A 117 -17.20 3.67 9.11
N LEU A 118 -17.58 4.17 7.93
CA LEU A 118 -18.93 4.66 7.68
C LEU A 118 -19.88 3.49 7.37
N PRO A 119 -21.16 3.55 7.81
CA PRO A 119 -22.15 2.50 7.55
C PRO A 119 -22.30 2.22 6.06
N HIS A 120 -22.50 0.96 5.65
CA HIS A 120 -22.67 0.64 4.24
C HIS A 120 -23.80 1.48 3.59
N PRO A 121 -23.62 2.02 2.37
CA PRO A 121 -24.70 2.75 1.68
C PRO A 121 -25.95 1.88 1.54
N LEU A 122 -27.12 2.50 1.62
CA LEU A 122 -28.40 1.84 1.35
C LEU A 122 -28.59 1.62 -0.16
N PRO A 123 -29.41 0.64 -0.58
CA PRO A 123 -29.62 0.32 -2.00
C PRO A 123 -29.94 1.51 -2.92
N PRO A 124 -30.76 2.51 -2.51
CA PRO A 124 -31.02 3.69 -3.35
C PRO A 124 -29.77 4.53 -3.67
N ALA A 125 -28.70 4.42 -2.87
CA ALA A 125 -27.44 5.14 -3.06
C ALA A 125 -26.41 4.37 -3.90
N TYR A 126 -26.67 3.10 -4.25
CA TYR A 126 -25.73 2.30 -5.04
C TYR A 126 -25.36 2.94 -6.38
N PRO A 127 -26.30 3.48 -7.18
CA PRO A 127 -25.96 4.04 -8.50
C PRO A 127 -25.01 5.25 -8.45
N THR A 128 -24.98 5.97 -7.33
CA THR A 128 -24.15 7.17 -7.13
C THR A 128 -22.92 6.92 -6.26
N THR A 129 -22.79 5.73 -5.68
CA THR A 129 -21.62 5.37 -4.88
C THR A 129 -20.48 4.97 -5.80
N ALA A 130 -19.35 5.68 -5.69
CA ALA A 130 -18.18 5.37 -6.50
C ALA A 130 -17.60 4.00 -6.13
N THR A 131 -17.21 3.21 -7.13
CA THR A 131 -16.46 1.96 -6.90
C THR A 131 -15.04 2.26 -6.41
N LEU A 132 -14.42 3.33 -6.94
CA LEU A 132 -13.10 3.80 -6.55
C LEU A 132 -13.08 5.32 -6.69
N PHE A 133 -12.40 5.97 -5.74
CA PHE A 133 -12.27 7.42 -5.62
C PHE A 133 -13.59 8.13 -5.38
N GLN A 134 -14.18 7.92 -4.20
CA GLN A 134 -15.29 8.73 -3.74
C GLN A 134 -14.85 10.20 -3.60
N GLY A 135 -15.66 11.13 -4.09
CA GLY A 135 -15.42 12.57 -3.89
C GLY A 135 -14.12 13.09 -4.52
N VAL A 136 -13.45 14.02 -3.85
CA VAL A 136 -12.23 14.66 -4.31
C VAL A 136 -11.01 13.78 -4.02
N VAL A 137 -10.28 13.44 -5.07
CA VAL A 137 -9.06 12.64 -4.95
C VAL A 137 -7.90 13.46 -4.42
N GLU A 138 -7.40 13.09 -3.24
CA GLU A 138 -6.09 13.49 -2.74
C GLU A 138 -5.00 12.68 -3.46
N ARG A 139 -3.93 13.34 -3.90
CA ARG A 139 -2.79 12.67 -4.54
C ARG A 139 -1.51 13.02 -3.80
N THR A 140 -0.77 12.00 -3.39
CA THR A 140 0.52 12.12 -2.73
C THR A 140 1.62 11.50 -3.60
N TRP A 141 2.59 12.33 -3.99
CA TRP A 141 3.86 11.84 -4.51
C TRP A 141 4.88 11.77 -3.39
N ARG A 142 5.41 10.58 -3.13
CA ARG A 142 6.46 10.34 -2.16
C ARG A 142 7.77 9.99 -2.85
N MET A 143 8.79 10.80 -2.60
CA MET A 143 10.18 10.52 -3.00
C MET A 143 11.00 10.25 -1.74
N ALA A 144 11.60 9.07 -1.65
CA ALA A 144 12.26 8.65 -0.42
C ALA A 144 13.56 7.88 -0.67
N LEU A 145 14.40 7.87 0.35
CA LEU A 145 15.62 7.08 0.40
C LEU A 145 15.63 6.25 1.70
N GLY A 146 15.73 4.95 1.55
CA GLY A 146 16.09 4.03 2.62
C GLY A 146 17.58 3.74 2.64
N ALA A 147 18.11 3.45 3.82
CA ALA A 147 19.45 2.91 4.00
C ALA A 147 19.38 1.82 5.07
N ASP A 148 20.04 0.69 4.82
CA ASP A 148 20.17 -0.42 5.76
C ASP A 148 21.64 -0.82 5.84
N TRP A 149 22.18 -0.87 7.06
CA TRP A 149 23.57 -1.17 7.33
C TRP A 149 23.68 -2.07 8.56
N HIS A 150 24.54 -3.07 8.46
CA HIS A 150 24.83 -4.00 9.54
C HIS A 150 26.34 -4.21 9.67
N GLN A 151 26.84 -4.14 10.90
CA GLN A 151 28.23 -4.47 11.22
C GLN A 151 28.31 -5.14 12.59
N GLY A 152 28.75 -6.41 12.60
CA GLY A 152 28.84 -7.20 13.81
C GLY A 152 27.48 -7.31 14.51
N ARG A 153 27.41 -6.81 15.75
CA ARG A 153 26.17 -6.82 16.56
C ARG A 153 25.24 -5.63 16.27
N TRP A 154 25.71 -4.63 15.54
CA TRP A 154 24.97 -3.40 15.29
C TRP A 154 24.25 -3.45 13.95
N GLY A 155 23.04 -2.92 13.93
CA GLY A 155 22.29 -2.61 12.72
C GLY A 155 21.71 -1.21 12.81
N VAL A 156 21.76 -0.47 11.71
CA VAL A 156 21.13 0.83 11.57
C VAL A 156 20.30 0.81 10.29
N ARG A 157 19.02 1.15 10.42
CA ARG A 157 18.11 1.27 9.30
C ARG A 157 17.39 2.60 9.35
N GLY A 158 17.41 3.33 8.25
CA GLY A 158 16.69 4.59 8.09
C GLY A 158 15.82 4.58 6.85
N ASN A 159 14.74 5.35 6.88
CA ASN A 159 13.97 5.68 5.70
C ASN A 159 13.37 7.07 5.86
N GLY A 160 13.60 7.96 4.91
CA GLY A 160 13.10 9.33 4.93
C GLY A 160 12.73 9.81 3.53
N GLY A 161 11.76 10.71 3.43
CA GLY A 161 11.34 11.26 2.15
C GLY A 161 10.40 12.45 2.25
N VAL A 162 10.17 13.06 1.09
CA VAL A 162 9.25 14.19 0.90
C VAL A 162 7.96 13.68 0.30
N HIS A 163 6.84 14.19 0.81
CA HIS A 163 5.50 13.97 0.28
C HIS A 163 5.01 15.28 -0.32
N PHE A 164 4.66 15.28 -1.59
CA PHE A 164 3.96 16.38 -2.26
C PHE A 164 2.50 15.98 -2.39
N VAL A 165 1.63 16.68 -1.68
CA VAL A 165 0.20 16.37 -1.58
C VAL A 165 -0.58 17.44 -2.35
N SER A 166 -1.48 16.98 -3.22
CA SER A 166 -2.45 17.81 -3.94
C SER A 166 -3.86 17.38 -3.57
N ASN A 167 -4.77 18.36 -3.49
CA ASN A 167 -6.08 18.24 -2.85
C ASN A 167 -5.99 17.72 -1.42
N ALA A 168 -5.08 18.31 -0.63
CA ALA A 168 -4.84 17.90 0.75
C ALA A 168 -6.13 17.99 1.60
N GLY A 169 -6.41 16.94 2.36
CA GLY A 169 -7.66 16.77 3.13
C GLY A 169 -8.90 16.66 2.24
N HIS A 170 -8.75 16.19 0.99
CA HIS A 170 -9.81 16.15 -0.02
C HIS A 170 -10.39 17.53 -0.37
N LEU A 171 -9.65 18.61 -0.11
CA LEU A 171 -10.06 19.97 -0.47
C LEU A 171 -9.49 20.35 -1.83
N GLN A 172 -10.36 20.57 -2.83
CA GLN A 172 -9.92 20.88 -4.20
C GLN A 172 -8.99 22.10 -4.23
N GLY A 173 -7.80 21.94 -4.81
CA GLY A 173 -6.80 23.00 -4.95
C GLY A 173 -5.90 23.21 -3.73
N ALA A 174 -6.17 22.55 -2.58
CA ALA A 174 -5.27 22.59 -1.44
C ALA A 174 -3.98 21.80 -1.72
N SER A 175 -2.83 22.35 -1.36
CA SER A 175 -1.54 21.67 -1.49
C SER A 175 -0.80 21.65 -0.16
N ASP A 176 -0.02 20.59 0.05
CA ASP A 176 0.80 20.42 1.25
C ASP A 176 2.10 19.70 0.89
N THR A 177 3.19 19.99 1.62
CA THR A 177 4.48 19.33 1.46
C THR A 177 5.00 18.91 2.82
N ARG A 178 5.23 17.62 3.01
CA ARG A 178 5.63 17.04 4.30
C ARG A 178 6.91 16.25 4.20
N TRP A 179 7.72 16.31 5.25
CA TRP A 179 8.88 15.44 5.44
C TRP A 179 8.52 14.34 6.44
N VAL A 180 8.72 13.09 6.05
CA VAL A 180 8.42 11.94 6.90
C VAL A 180 9.60 10.99 6.87
N GLY A 181 10.05 10.58 8.05
CA GLY A 181 11.14 9.62 8.17
C GLY A 181 11.16 8.87 9.49
N SER A 182 11.99 7.84 9.52
CA SER A 182 12.24 7.01 10.69
C SER A 182 13.68 6.52 10.69
N VAL A 183 14.22 6.30 11.88
CA VAL A 183 15.52 5.67 12.11
C VAL A 183 15.35 4.60 13.17
N ARG A 184 15.96 3.45 12.94
CA ARG A 184 16.02 2.32 13.86
C ARG A 184 17.48 1.93 14.08
N VAL A 185 17.83 1.74 15.34
CA VAL A 185 19.10 1.14 15.75
C VAL A 185 18.79 -0.18 16.43
N SER A 186 19.54 -1.23 16.08
CA SER A 186 19.40 -2.57 16.66
C SER A 186 20.75 -3.08 17.16
N TYR A 187 20.72 -3.79 18.28
CA TYR A 187 21.88 -4.50 18.84
C TYR A 187 21.50 -5.95 19.11
N SER A 188 22.29 -6.91 18.62
CA SER A 188 22.05 -8.35 18.79
C SER A 188 22.97 -8.95 19.85
N ILE A 189 22.39 -9.66 20.82
CA ILE A 189 23.11 -10.43 21.84
C ILE A 189 22.88 -11.92 21.57
N THR A 190 23.97 -12.67 21.45
CA THR A 190 23.93 -14.14 21.32
C THR A 190 24.54 -14.76 22.56
N TRP A 191 23.83 -15.70 23.17
CA TRP A 191 24.32 -16.53 24.27
C TRP A 191 24.21 -18.00 23.87
N GLU A 192 25.32 -18.72 23.89
CA GLU A 192 25.37 -20.17 23.73
C GLU A 192 25.50 -20.79 25.12
N GLY A 193 24.37 -21.22 25.68
CA GLY A 193 24.37 -22.01 26.91
C GLY A 193 24.87 -23.43 26.61
N ARG A 194 25.85 -23.92 27.38
CA ARG A 194 26.06 -25.37 27.50
C ARG A 194 24.97 -25.91 28.43
N LEU A 195 24.18 -26.86 27.93
CA LEU A 195 23.42 -27.79 28.77
C LEU A 195 24.41 -28.73 29.48
#